data_AF-A0A940TB78-F1
#
_entry.id   AF-A0A940TB78-F1
#
_cell.length_a   1.000
_cell.length_b   1.000
_cell.length_c   1.000
_cell.angle_alpha   90.00
_cell.angle_beta   90.00
_cell.angle_gamma   90.00
#
_symmetry.space_group_name_H-M   'P 1'
#
loop_
_entity.id
_entity.type
_entity.pdbx_description
1 polymer ?
#
loop_
_entity_poly.entity_id
_entity_poly.type
_entity_poly.pdbx_seq_one_letter_code
_entity_poly.pdbx_strand_id
1 'polypeptide(L)'
;MEMLSIFVDESGDFGRLDNTSPYYFVTLVFHKQSDCIVEQLAHLERELAGEGDCRYIHTGPIIRRESPYSNMSIDERRRLLYKMRTFLLHLPVSCTTVRINRKEAKDRFALTAQLTKKLREFICCHFDYFSEFDKVIVYYDNGQQELNLILNSIMNSLLSNVEFRKASPTEYRLLQTADYICSMELLAVKLEEKRLSNSEKAFFYKPQELKKSFIKSVRTKELK
;
A
#
# COMPACT_ATOMS: atom_id res chain seq x y z
N MET A 1 2.58 -9.08 25.80
CA MET A 1 1.58 -9.42 24.78
C MET A 1 2.06 -8.78 23.50
N GLU A 2 2.51 -9.59 22.56
CA GLU A 2 3.03 -9.12 21.28
C GLU A 2 1.87 -8.94 20.30
N MET A 3 1.79 -7.77 19.68
CA MET A 3 0.69 -7.41 18.77
C MET A 3 1.24 -7.00 17.41
N LEU A 4 0.59 -7.51 16.37
CA LEU A 4 0.87 -7.14 14.99
C LEU A 4 -0.26 -6.28 14.43
N SER A 5 0.07 -5.10 13.93
CA SER A 5 -0.84 -4.30 13.10
C SER A 5 -0.58 -4.60 11.62
N ILE A 6 -1.65 -4.88 10.87
CA ILE A 6 -1.62 -5.06 9.42
C ILE A 6 -2.42 -3.94 8.77
N PHE A 7 -1.78 -3.07 8.00
CA PHE A 7 -2.44 -2.01 7.24
C PHE A 7 -2.61 -2.43 5.79
N VAL A 8 -3.82 -2.29 5.26
CA VAL A 8 -4.17 -2.79 3.94
C VAL A 8 -4.56 -1.65 3.01
N ASP A 9 -4.06 -1.72 1.78
CA ASP A 9 -4.50 -0.89 0.66
C ASP A 9 -4.55 -1.72 -0.63
N GLU A 10 -5.42 -1.34 -1.56
CA GLU A 10 -5.58 -1.98 -2.86
C GLU A 10 -5.51 -1.00 -4.04
N SER A 11 -5.12 -1.54 -5.19
CA SER A 11 -5.21 -0.82 -6.46
C SER A 11 -5.84 -1.71 -7.54
N GLY A 12 -6.82 -1.14 -8.25
CA GLY A 12 -7.68 -1.86 -9.20
C GLY A 12 -9.00 -2.27 -8.56
N ASP A 13 -9.94 -2.81 -9.34
CA ASP A 13 -11.29 -3.17 -8.89
C ASP A 13 -11.73 -4.58 -9.31
N PHE A 14 -12.77 -5.11 -8.66
CA PHE A 14 -13.43 -6.38 -9.03
C PHE A 14 -14.42 -6.25 -10.19
N GLY A 15 -14.60 -5.05 -10.75
CA GLY A 15 -15.55 -4.70 -11.80
C GLY A 15 -15.11 -5.17 -13.20
N ARG A 16 -15.46 -4.43 -14.25
CA ARG A 16 -15.09 -4.83 -15.62
C ARG A 16 -13.59 -4.66 -15.85
N LEU A 17 -13.02 -5.50 -16.72
CA LEU A 17 -11.61 -5.40 -17.08
C LEU A 17 -11.36 -4.06 -17.80
N ASP A 18 -10.56 -3.19 -17.18
CA ASP A 18 -9.94 -2.05 -17.85
C ASP A 18 -8.56 -2.45 -18.38
N ASN A 19 -8.37 -2.33 -19.69
CA ASN A 19 -7.12 -2.66 -20.36
C ASN A 19 -6.01 -1.63 -20.12
N THR A 20 -6.30 -0.46 -19.54
CA THR A 20 -5.28 0.56 -19.23
C THR A 20 -4.38 0.15 -18.06
N SER A 21 -4.91 -0.62 -17.10
CA SER A 21 -4.14 -1.25 -16.04
C SER A 21 -4.79 -2.58 -15.61
N PRO A 22 -4.47 -3.69 -16.28
CA PRO A 22 -5.14 -4.98 -16.09
C PRO A 22 -4.60 -5.72 -14.87
N TYR A 23 -4.39 -5.02 -13.75
CA TYR A 23 -3.80 -5.58 -12.55
C TYR A 23 -4.62 -5.23 -11.33
N TYR A 24 -4.70 -6.19 -10.41
CA TYR A 24 -5.23 -6.00 -9.07
C TYR A 24 -4.08 -6.19 -8.08
N PHE A 25 -3.89 -5.22 -7.20
CA PHE A 25 -2.85 -5.24 -6.17
C PHE A 25 -3.49 -5.17 -4.79
N VAL A 26 -2.96 -5.94 -3.85
CA VAL A 26 -3.25 -5.81 -2.42
C VAL A 26 -1.93 -5.71 -1.69
N THR A 27 -1.72 -4.61 -0.99
CA THR A 27 -0.54 -4.37 -0.17
C THR A 27 -0.90 -4.59 1.30
N LEU A 28 -0.03 -5.32 2.01
CA LEU A 28 -0.10 -5.49 3.46
C LEU A 28 1.17 -4.89 4.06
N VAL A 29 1.02 -3.94 4.98
CA VAL A 29 2.12 -3.36 5.78
C VAL A 29 2.02 -3.88 7.21
N PHE A 30 3.10 -4.49 7.68
CA PHE A 30 3.21 -5.16 8.96
C PHE A 30 4.00 -4.30 9.94
N HIS A 31 3.41 -4.00 11.10
CA HIS A 31 4.04 -3.22 12.16
C HIS A 31 3.91 -3.96 13.50
N LYS A 32 5.05 -4.34 14.09
CA LYS A 32 5.08 -4.87 15.46
C LYS A 32 4.82 -3.70 16.40
N GLN A 33 3.75 -3.75 17.21
CA GLN A 33 3.36 -2.59 18.03
C GLN A 33 4.37 -2.25 19.14
N SER A 34 5.24 -3.20 19.50
CA SER A 34 6.40 -2.98 20.37
C SER A 34 7.43 -2.02 19.75
N ASP A 35 7.50 -1.93 18.43
CA ASP A 35 8.43 -1.06 17.71
C ASP A 35 7.86 0.37 17.68
N CYS A 36 8.43 1.26 18.49
CA CYS A 36 7.97 2.64 18.60
C CYS A 36 8.17 3.41 17.28
N ILE A 37 7.13 4.12 16.84
CA ILE A 37 7.14 4.98 15.64
C ILE A 37 6.82 6.45 15.92
N VAL A 38 6.75 6.84 17.20
CA VAL A 38 6.30 8.18 17.63
C VAL A 38 7.18 9.28 17.03
N GLU A 39 8.49 9.07 16.97
CA GLU A 39 9.43 10.06 16.43
C GLU A 39 9.26 10.24 14.91
N GLN A 40 9.07 9.13 14.18
CA GLN A 40 8.83 9.12 12.73
C GLN A 40 7.52 9.83 12.40
N LEU A 41 6.47 9.57 13.19
CA LEU A 41 5.17 10.25 13.05
C LEU A 41 5.33 11.74 13.32
N ALA A 42 5.94 12.12 14.45
CA ALA A 42 6.14 13.52 14.81
C ALA A 42 7.00 14.28 13.79
N HIS A 43 8.01 13.61 13.21
CA HIS A 43 8.80 14.19 12.13
C HIS A 43 7.96 14.42 10.87
N LEU A 44 7.16 13.44 10.44
CA LEU A 44 6.27 13.61 9.29
C LEU A 44 5.26 14.74 9.52
N GLU A 45 4.62 14.83 10.69
CA GLU A 45 3.66 15.90 11.00
C GLU A 45 4.32 17.29 10.93
N ARG A 46 5.54 17.45 11.46
CA ARG A 46 6.29 18.72 11.33
C ARG A 46 6.58 19.08 9.88
N GLU A 47 6.98 18.09 9.07
CA GLU A 47 7.22 18.28 7.65
C GLU A 47 5.95 18.65 6.88
N LEU A 48 4.78 18.17 7.31
CA LEU A 48 3.50 18.46 6.65
C LEU A 48 2.82 19.73 7.14
N ALA A 49 3.10 20.20 8.36
CA ALA A 49 2.54 21.42 8.91
C ALA A 49 2.82 22.67 8.06
N GLY A 50 3.90 22.66 7.27
CA GLY A 50 4.24 23.73 6.32
C GLY A 50 3.61 23.62 4.94
N GLU A 51 2.88 22.53 4.63
CA GLU A 51 2.41 22.17 3.29
C GLU A 51 0.87 22.30 3.17
N GLY A 52 0.32 23.50 3.38
CA GLY A 52 -1.12 23.77 3.20
C GLY A 52 -2.06 22.84 3.99
N ASP A 53 -3.35 22.74 3.59
CA ASP A 53 -4.31 21.80 4.19
C ASP A 53 -4.12 20.36 3.64
N CYS A 54 -2.89 19.83 3.75
CA CYS A 54 -2.57 18.46 3.37
C CYS A 54 -2.75 17.50 4.56
N ARG A 55 -4.00 17.28 4.98
CA ARG A 55 -4.32 16.43 6.15
C ARG A 55 -3.80 15.00 6.04
N TYR A 56 -3.86 14.42 4.85
CA TYR A 56 -3.33 13.10 4.55
C TYR A 56 -2.71 13.06 3.15
N ILE A 57 -1.83 12.09 2.94
CA ILE A 57 -1.15 11.87 1.68
C ILE A 57 -1.83 10.71 0.94
N HIS A 58 -2.29 10.99 -0.28
CA HIS A 58 -2.78 9.98 -1.20
C HIS A 58 -1.97 10.02 -2.49
N THR A 59 -1.22 8.95 -2.72
CA THR A 59 -0.13 8.87 -3.71
C THR A 59 -0.63 9.00 -5.14
N GLY A 60 -1.72 8.30 -5.48
CA GLY A 60 -2.33 8.38 -6.81
C GLY A 60 -2.70 9.82 -7.21
N PRO A 61 -3.53 10.52 -6.42
CA PRO A 61 -3.87 11.91 -6.65
C PRO A 61 -2.68 12.87 -6.68
N ILE A 62 -1.67 12.67 -5.82
CA ILE A 62 -0.42 13.44 -5.87
C ILE A 62 0.21 13.34 -7.25
N ILE A 63 0.31 12.14 -7.82
CA ILE A 63 0.96 11.93 -9.12
C ILE A 63 0.11 12.51 -10.25
N ARG A 64 -1.20 12.25 -10.23
CA ARG A 64 -2.14 12.64 -11.29
C ARG A 64 -2.60 14.09 -11.24
N ARG A 65 -2.23 14.85 -10.19
CA ARG A 65 -2.67 16.23 -9.95
C ARG A 65 -4.19 16.32 -9.75
N GLU A 66 -4.74 15.36 -9.03
CA GLU A 66 -6.15 15.35 -8.65
C GLU A 66 -6.35 16.08 -7.31
N SER A 67 -7.60 16.44 -6.98
CA SER A 67 -7.93 17.03 -5.69
C SER A 67 -7.43 16.16 -4.52
N PRO A 68 -6.87 16.73 -3.44
CA PRO A 68 -6.73 18.17 -3.14
C PRO A 68 -5.49 18.85 -3.74
N TYR A 69 -4.68 18.15 -4.53
CA TYR A 69 -3.38 18.61 -5.05
C TYR A 69 -3.47 19.38 -6.39
N SER A 70 -4.67 19.71 -6.85
CA SER A 70 -4.90 20.35 -8.16
C SER A 70 -4.17 21.69 -8.31
N ASN A 71 -4.10 22.46 -7.21
CA ASN A 71 -3.48 23.78 -7.16
C ASN A 71 -1.96 23.75 -6.91
N MET A 72 -1.38 22.58 -6.61
CA MET A 72 0.05 22.43 -6.38
C MET A 72 0.82 22.27 -7.69
N SER A 73 1.98 22.92 -7.75
CA SER A 73 3.02 22.69 -8.77
C SER A 73 3.53 21.25 -8.73
N ILE A 74 4.19 20.82 -9.80
CA ILE A 74 4.80 19.48 -9.86
C ILE A 74 5.87 19.30 -8.78
N ASP A 75 6.61 20.35 -8.44
CA ASP A 75 7.70 20.28 -7.47
C ASP A 75 7.17 20.22 -6.03
N GLU A 76 6.08 20.93 -5.72
CA GLU A 76 5.35 20.76 -4.44
C GLU A 76 4.86 19.32 -4.25
N ARG A 77 4.18 18.77 -5.25
CA ARG A 77 3.67 17.39 -5.20
C ARG A 77 4.80 16.36 -5.08
N ARG A 78 5.93 16.58 -5.76
CA ARG A 78 7.13 15.75 -5.60
C ARG A 78 7.68 15.81 -4.19
N ARG A 79 7.80 17.01 -3.60
CA ARG A 79 8.26 17.16 -2.20
C ARG A 79 7.42 16.33 -1.24
N LEU A 80 6.09 16.34 -1.39
CA LEU A 80 5.19 15.49 -0.59
C LEU A 80 5.50 13.99 -0.76
N LEU A 81 5.70 13.54 -2.01
CA LEU A 81 6.03 12.13 -2.26
C LEU A 81 7.41 11.75 -1.68
N TYR A 82 8.40 12.66 -1.74
CA TYR A 82 9.71 12.47 -1.12
C TYR A 82 9.61 12.41 0.41
N LYS A 83 8.74 13.20 1.04
CA LYS A 83 8.45 13.12 2.49
C LYS A 83 7.90 11.75 2.86
N MET A 84 6.93 11.21 2.09
CA MET A 84 6.43 9.84 2.31
C MET A 84 7.50 8.78 2.14
N ARG A 85 8.35 8.91 1.12
CA ARG A 85 9.47 8.00 0.91
C ARG A 85 10.42 8.00 2.11
N THR A 86 10.78 9.19 2.61
CA THR A 86 11.64 9.34 3.78
C THR A 86 10.99 8.74 5.02
N PHE A 87 9.69 8.98 5.23
CA PHE A 87 8.93 8.37 6.31
C PHE A 87 8.97 6.84 6.24
N LEU A 88 8.66 6.24 5.08
CA LEU A 88 8.74 4.79 4.86
C LEU A 88 10.11 4.22 5.25
N LEU A 89 11.19 4.85 4.80
CA LEU A 89 12.55 4.34 5.05
C LEU A 89 12.88 4.25 6.55
N HIS A 90 12.37 5.18 7.36
CA HIS A 90 12.63 5.22 8.81
C HIS A 90 11.62 4.40 9.64
N LEU A 91 10.56 3.88 9.02
CA LEU A 91 9.59 3.05 9.72
C LEU A 91 10.12 1.62 9.96
N PRO A 92 10.00 1.06 11.18
CA PRO A 92 10.25 -0.34 11.49
C PRO A 92 9.07 -1.20 11.04
N VAL A 93 8.83 -1.24 9.73
CA VAL A 93 7.75 -2.02 9.11
C VAL A 93 8.32 -2.95 8.05
N SER A 94 7.62 -4.05 7.83
CA SER A 94 7.79 -4.88 6.64
C SER A 94 6.50 -4.84 5.80
N CYS A 95 6.57 -5.28 4.56
CA CYS A 95 5.42 -5.31 3.68
C CYS A 95 5.44 -6.46 2.69
N THR A 96 4.29 -6.75 2.12
CA THR A 96 4.15 -7.58 0.93
C THR A 96 3.10 -6.97 0.01
N THR A 97 3.18 -7.27 -1.28
CA THR A 97 2.13 -6.92 -2.23
C THR A 97 1.78 -8.13 -3.09
N VAL A 98 0.53 -8.54 -3.00
CA VAL A 98 -0.04 -9.57 -3.88
C VAL A 98 -0.51 -8.91 -5.16
N ARG A 99 0.01 -9.39 -6.30
CA ARG A 99 -0.35 -8.94 -7.64
C ARG A 99 -1.10 -10.03 -8.40
N ILE A 100 -2.23 -9.67 -9.00
CA ILE A 100 -3.00 -10.50 -9.93
C ILE A 100 -3.07 -9.83 -11.31
N ASN A 101 -2.73 -10.56 -12.36
CA ASN A 101 -2.98 -10.13 -13.74
C ASN A 101 -4.43 -10.44 -14.12
N ARG A 102 -5.25 -9.40 -14.28
CA ARG A 102 -6.68 -9.53 -14.62
C ARG A 102 -6.91 -10.03 -16.06
N LYS A 103 -5.89 -10.06 -16.92
CA LYS A 103 -5.99 -10.77 -18.22
C LYS A 103 -6.11 -12.29 -18.06
N GLU A 104 -5.55 -12.82 -16.98
CA GLU A 104 -5.61 -14.24 -16.60
C GLU A 104 -6.80 -14.52 -15.67
N ALA A 105 -7.24 -13.52 -14.89
CA ALA A 105 -8.42 -13.56 -14.03
C ALA A 105 -9.55 -12.68 -14.60
N LYS A 106 -10.22 -13.19 -15.64
CA LYS A 106 -11.14 -12.41 -16.49
C LYS A 106 -12.44 -12.00 -15.81
N ASP A 107 -12.89 -12.76 -14.82
CA ASP A 107 -14.10 -12.48 -14.06
C ASP A 107 -13.83 -12.34 -12.55
N ARG A 108 -14.83 -11.84 -11.84
CA ARG A 108 -14.77 -11.61 -10.39
C ARG A 108 -14.48 -12.89 -9.60
N PHE A 109 -14.96 -14.03 -10.07
CA PHE A 109 -14.78 -15.31 -9.38
C PHE A 109 -13.34 -15.79 -9.52
N ALA A 110 -12.78 -15.73 -10.72
CA ALA A 110 -11.37 -16.03 -10.99
C ALA A 110 -10.43 -15.10 -10.22
N LEU A 111 -10.73 -13.79 -10.16
CA LEU A 111 -9.94 -12.84 -9.38
C LEU A 111 -9.97 -13.18 -7.88
N THR A 112 -11.16 -13.45 -7.35
CA THR A 112 -11.34 -13.87 -5.95
C THR A 112 -10.55 -15.14 -5.63
N ALA A 113 -10.64 -16.15 -6.49
CA ALA A 113 -9.95 -17.42 -6.29
C ALA A 113 -8.43 -17.27 -6.32
N GLN A 114 -7.88 -16.54 -7.30
CA GLN A 114 -6.44 -16.32 -7.40
C GLN A 114 -5.90 -15.45 -6.25
N LEU A 115 -6.62 -14.39 -5.88
CA LEU A 115 -6.25 -13.53 -4.76
C LEU A 115 -6.25 -14.31 -3.45
N THR A 116 -7.31 -15.10 -3.21
CA THR A 116 -7.42 -15.96 -2.03
C THR A 116 -6.26 -16.93 -1.95
N LYS A 117 -5.94 -17.59 -3.07
CA LYS A 117 -4.82 -18.54 -3.15
C LYS A 117 -3.49 -17.87 -2.80
N LYS A 118 -3.15 -16.74 -3.45
CA LYS A 118 -1.87 -16.06 -3.21
C LYS A 118 -1.74 -15.49 -1.80
N LEU A 119 -2.80 -14.90 -1.25
CA LEU A 119 -2.80 -14.39 0.13
C LEU A 119 -2.62 -15.55 1.12
N ARG A 120 -3.36 -16.64 0.96
CA ARG A 120 -3.20 -17.84 1.80
C ARG A 120 -1.79 -18.42 1.72
N GLU A 121 -1.26 -18.59 0.51
CA GLU A 121 0.11 -19.06 0.29
C GLU A 121 1.12 -18.16 1.03
N PHE A 122 0.99 -16.83 0.92
CA PHE A 122 1.87 -15.90 1.61
C PHE A 122 1.82 -16.05 3.14
N ILE A 123 0.62 -16.08 3.73
CA ILE A 123 0.47 -16.23 5.19
C ILE A 123 1.01 -17.58 5.66
N CYS A 124 0.74 -18.67 4.93
CA CYS A 124 1.27 -19.99 5.27
C CYS A 124 2.80 -20.06 5.14
N CYS A 125 3.41 -19.44 4.12
CA CYS A 125 4.86 -19.39 3.97
C CYS A 125 5.58 -18.62 5.08
N HIS A 126 4.89 -17.66 5.70
CA HIS A 126 5.42 -16.87 6.82
C HIS A 126 4.69 -17.18 8.13
N PHE A 127 4.13 -18.39 8.25
CA PHE A 127 3.31 -18.75 9.41
C PHE A 127 4.06 -18.60 10.73
N ASP A 128 5.34 -19.01 10.76
CA ASP A 128 6.20 -18.89 11.93
C ASP A 128 6.27 -17.43 12.42
N TYR A 129 6.48 -16.47 11.52
CA TYR A 129 6.45 -15.04 11.84
C TYR A 129 5.10 -14.60 12.41
N PHE A 130 3.98 -14.97 11.78
CA PHE A 130 2.65 -14.57 12.27
C PHE A 130 2.29 -15.23 13.60
N SER A 131 2.83 -16.43 13.88
CA SER A 131 2.60 -17.16 15.13
C SER A 131 3.34 -16.57 16.33
N GLU A 132 4.29 -15.65 16.11
CA GLU A 132 4.97 -14.92 17.20
C GLU A 132 4.05 -13.96 17.95
N PHE A 133 2.88 -13.61 17.39
CA PHE A 133 2.00 -12.58 17.92
C PHE A 133 0.77 -13.16 18.62
N ASP A 134 0.46 -12.63 19.80
CA ASP A 134 -0.72 -13.00 20.59
C ASP A 134 -2.03 -12.46 19.97
N LYS A 135 -1.92 -11.39 19.16
CA LYS A 135 -3.04 -10.73 18.52
C LYS A 135 -2.63 -10.05 17.22
N VAL A 136 -3.46 -10.20 16.20
CA VAL A 136 -3.29 -9.54 14.91
C VAL A 136 -4.45 -8.57 14.70
N ILE A 137 -4.16 -7.31 14.41
CA ILE A 137 -5.15 -6.27 14.16
C ILE A 137 -5.04 -5.81 12.71
N VAL A 138 -6.08 -6.05 11.92
CA VAL A 138 -6.14 -5.66 10.52
C VAL A 138 -6.88 -4.32 10.38
N TYR A 139 -6.17 -3.32 9.88
CA TYR A 139 -6.68 -1.98 9.60
C TYR A 139 -6.93 -1.85 8.11
N TYR A 140 -8.19 -1.68 7.75
CA TYR A 140 -8.62 -1.54 6.37
C TYR A 140 -9.77 -0.52 6.27
N ASP A 141 -9.75 0.32 5.24
CA ASP A 141 -10.78 1.34 5.01
C ASP A 141 -12.07 0.78 4.38
N ASN A 142 -12.03 -0.50 4.00
CA ASN A 142 -13.13 -1.20 3.34
C ASN A 142 -13.50 -0.57 1.98
N GLY A 143 -12.50 -0.11 1.23
CA GLY A 143 -12.65 0.38 -0.15
C GLY A 143 -13.37 -0.61 -1.07
N GLN A 144 -13.19 -1.92 -0.85
CA GLN A 144 -13.86 -3.00 -1.58
C GLN A 144 -14.34 -4.10 -0.63
N GLN A 145 -15.66 -4.36 -0.64
CA GLN A 145 -16.29 -5.35 0.24
C GLN A 145 -15.76 -6.77 -0.01
N GLU A 146 -15.50 -7.10 -1.27
CA GLU A 146 -14.95 -8.39 -1.69
C GLU A 146 -13.59 -8.66 -1.04
N LEU A 147 -12.70 -7.67 -1.03
CA LEU A 147 -11.37 -7.80 -0.42
C LEU A 147 -11.51 -8.01 1.10
N ASN A 148 -12.39 -7.25 1.75
CA ASN A 148 -12.62 -7.39 3.18
C ASN A 148 -13.09 -8.82 3.56
N LEU A 149 -13.98 -9.41 2.75
CA LEU A 149 -14.44 -10.79 2.95
C LEU A 149 -13.31 -11.81 2.77
N ILE A 150 -12.46 -11.64 1.75
CA ILE A 150 -11.31 -12.51 1.50
C ILE A 150 -10.33 -12.44 2.67
N LEU A 151 -9.96 -11.23 3.11
CA LEU A 151 -9.04 -11.04 4.23
C LEU A 151 -9.61 -11.63 5.53
N ASN A 152 -10.88 -11.34 5.86
CA ASN A 152 -11.52 -11.90 7.05
C ASN A 152 -11.50 -13.42 7.03
N SER A 153 -11.86 -14.04 5.90
CA SER A 153 -11.89 -15.49 5.76
C SER A 153 -10.50 -16.10 5.95
N ILE A 154 -9.48 -15.56 5.29
CA ILE A 154 -8.12 -16.09 5.35
C ILE A 154 -7.51 -15.88 6.74
N MET A 155 -7.56 -14.65 7.26
CA MET A 155 -6.86 -14.30 8.49
C MET A 155 -7.48 -15.03 9.69
N ASN A 156 -8.81 -15.07 9.83
CA ASN A 156 -9.46 -15.80 10.93
C ASN A 156 -9.33 -17.33 10.78
N SER A 157 -9.15 -17.85 9.56
CA SER A 157 -8.94 -19.28 9.33
C SER A 157 -7.53 -19.75 9.67
N LEU A 158 -6.52 -18.89 9.52
CA LEU A 158 -5.11 -19.27 9.62
C LEU A 158 -4.46 -18.75 10.90
N LEU A 159 -4.87 -17.59 11.40
CA LEU A 159 -4.24 -16.93 12.53
C LEU A 159 -5.15 -16.96 13.75
N SER A 160 -4.53 -16.95 14.93
CA SER A 160 -5.26 -16.88 16.19
C SER A 160 -5.53 -15.42 16.56
N ASN A 161 -6.70 -15.14 17.14
CA ASN A 161 -7.03 -13.83 17.74
C ASN A 161 -6.85 -12.64 16.77
N VAL A 162 -7.59 -12.67 15.66
CA VAL A 162 -7.60 -11.60 14.66
C VAL A 162 -8.75 -10.62 14.93
N GLU A 163 -8.43 -9.33 14.94
CA GLU A 163 -9.41 -8.24 15.04
C GLU A 163 -9.38 -7.40 13.77
N PHE A 164 -10.54 -7.17 13.15
CA PHE A 164 -10.67 -6.24 12.03
C PHE A 164 -11.17 -4.89 12.52
N ARG A 165 -10.45 -3.83 12.17
CA ARG A 165 -10.82 -2.44 12.46
C ARG A 165 -11.05 -1.69 11.17
N LYS A 166 -12.22 -1.06 11.08
CA LYS A 166 -12.44 -0.02 10.08
C LYS A 166 -11.50 1.13 10.40
N ALA A 167 -10.73 1.54 9.41
CA ALA A 167 -9.71 2.56 9.56
C ALA A 167 -9.84 3.62 8.48
N SER A 168 -9.37 4.84 8.74
CA SER A 168 -9.35 5.92 7.74
C SER A 168 -7.92 6.38 7.46
N PRO A 169 -7.55 6.64 6.19
CA PRO A 169 -6.26 7.25 5.86
C PRO A 169 -6.02 8.58 6.56
N THR A 170 -7.08 9.31 6.96
CA THR A 170 -6.97 10.54 7.75
C THR A 170 -6.48 10.33 9.18
N GLU A 171 -6.68 9.12 9.72
CA GLU A 171 -6.38 8.79 11.12
C GLU A 171 -5.07 8.00 11.26
N TYR A 172 -4.72 7.20 10.23
CA TYR A 172 -3.58 6.29 10.29
C TYR A 172 -2.56 6.59 9.20
N ARG A 173 -1.37 7.09 9.59
CA ARG A 173 -0.24 7.30 8.65
C ARG A 173 0.24 6.00 8.00
N LEU A 174 0.11 4.87 8.67
CA LEU A 174 0.49 3.57 8.10
C LEU A 174 -0.47 3.08 7.01
N LEU A 175 -1.73 3.55 6.96
CA LEU A 175 -2.58 3.35 5.76
C LEU A 175 -2.05 4.15 4.57
N GLN A 176 -1.59 5.38 4.79
CA GLN A 176 -0.95 6.18 3.74
C GLN A 176 0.37 5.52 3.27
N THR A 177 1.06 4.82 4.17
CA THR A 177 2.21 3.98 3.81
C THR A 177 1.81 2.79 2.93
N ALA A 178 0.69 2.13 3.22
CA ALA A 178 0.14 1.05 2.39
C ALA A 178 -0.24 1.56 0.98
N ASP A 179 -0.96 2.70 0.89
CA ASP A 179 -1.27 3.39 -0.39
C ASP A 179 -0.01 3.75 -1.19
N TYR A 180 1.00 4.31 -0.51
CA TYR A 180 2.27 4.64 -1.15
C TYR A 180 2.95 3.40 -1.73
N ILE A 181 3.07 2.32 -0.96
CA ILE A 181 3.68 1.06 -1.42
C ILE A 181 2.86 0.49 -2.60
N CYS A 182 1.54 0.39 -2.46
CA CYS A 182 0.65 -0.13 -3.48
C CYS A 182 0.79 0.63 -4.81
N SER A 183 0.83 1.97 -4.73
CA SER A 183 1.07 2.84 -5.87
C SER A 183 2.44 2.63 -6.51
N MET A 184 3.51 2.44 -5.72
CA MET A 184 4.85 2.18 -6.25
C MET A 184 4.95 0.80 -6.93
N GLU A 185 4.26 -0.21 -6.42
CA GLU A 185 4.18 -1.53 -7.06
C GLU A 185 3.47 -1.47 -8.41
N LEU A 186 2.35 -0.75 -8.48
CA LEU A 186 1.67 -0.49 -9.74
C LEU A 186 2.62 0.19 -10.74
N LEU A 187 3.32 1.24 -10.30
CA LEU A 187 4.27 1.99 -11.13
C LEU A 187 5.47 1.13 -11.57
N ALA A 188 5.93 0.19 -10.74
CA ALA A 188 6.98 -0.74 -11.10
C ALA A 188 6.57 -1.60 -12.30
N VAL A 189 5.36 -2.17 -12.26
CA VAL A 189 4.82 -2.95 -13.38
C VAL A 189 4.60 -2.06 -14.60
N LYS A 190 4.07 -0.85 -14.42
CA LYS A 190 3.90 0.11 -15.53
C LYS A 190 5.22 0.47 -16.20
N LEU A 191 6.28 0.60 -15.41
CA LEU A 191 7.61 0.91 -15.90
C LEU A 191 8.21 -0.27 -16.69
N GLU A 192 8.08 -1.49 -16.18
CA GLU A 192 8.54 -2.72 -16.84
C GLU A 192 7.85 -2.94 -18.19
N GLU A 193 6.54 -2.72 -18.23
CA GLU A 193 5.72 -2.86 -19.44
C GLU A 193 5.72 -1.62 -20.35
N LYS A 194 6.51 -0.59 -20.02
CA LYS A 194 6.60 0.69 -20.75
C LYS A 194 5.25 1.40 -20.94
N ARG A 195 4.32 1.23 -20.00
CA ARG A 195 2.95 1.77 -20.01
C ARG A 195 2.71 2.91 -19.01
N LEU A 196 3.76 3.59 -18.57
CA LEU A 196 3.60 4.82 -17.79
C LEU A 196 2.80 5.85 -18.61
N SER A 197 1.81 6.44 -17.96
CA SER A 197 1.00 7.54 -18.48
C SER A 197 1.84 8.82 -18.63
N ASN A 198 1.30 9.80 -19.34
CA ASN A 198 1.97 11.09 -19.52
C ASN A 198 2.17 11.83 -18.19
N SER A 199 1.19 11.76 -17.28
CA SER A 199 1.29 12.37 -15.95
C SER A 199 2.39 11.70 -15.11
N GLU A 200 2.48 10.38 -15.11
CA GLU A 200 3.55 9.65 -14.39
C GLU A 200 4.94 9.94 -14.98
N LYS A 201 5.08 9.94 -16.31
CA LYS A 201 6.33 10.31 -16.97
C LYS A 201 6.76 11.73 -16.62
N ALA A 202 5.83 12.68 -16.67
CA ALA A 202 6.08 14.06 -16.27
C ALA A 202 6.46 14.13 -14.79
N PHE A 203 5.75 13.40 -13.91
CA PHE A 203 5.97 13.40 -12.47
C PHE A 203 7.37 12.88 -12.10
N PHE A 204 7.84 11.79 -12.68
CA PHE A 204 9.16 11.24 -12.31
C PHE A 204 10.32 11.74 -13.18
N TYR A 205 10.05 12.56 -14.21
CA TYR A 205 11.00 13.12 -15.19
C TYR A 205 11.86 12.09 -15.93
N LYS A 206 12.71 11.35 -15.21
CA LYS A 206 13.50 10.22 -15.69
C LYS A 206 12.96 8.91 -15.09
N PRO A 207 12.74 7.86 -15.91
CA PRO A 207 12.37 6.52 -15.40
C PRO A 207 13.32 5.95 -14.34
N GLN A 208 14.58 6.38 -14.35
CA GLN A 208 15.58 6.00 -13.36
C GLN A 208 15.30 6.56 -11.97
N GLU A 209 14.66 7.72 -11.85
CA GLU A 209 14.29 8.31 -10.56
C GLU A 209 13.22 7.45 -9.88
N LEU A 210 12.16 7.12 -10.62
CA LEU A 210 11.13 6.17 -10.17
C LEU A 210 11.76 4.85 -9.69
N LYS A 211 12.66 4.26 -10.50
CA LYS A 211 13.29 2.97 -10.18
C LYS A 211 14.22 3.05 -8.95
N LYS A 212 15.16 3.99 -8.94
CA LYS A 212 16.24 4.05 -7.95
C LYS A 212 15.82 4.68 -6.63
N SER A 213 14.98 5.71 -6.68
CA SER A 213 14.56 6.44 -5.48
C SER A 213 13.36 5.76 -4.85
N PHE A 214 12.31 5.50 -5.62
CA PHE A 214 11.01 5.11 -5.08
C PHE A 214 10.83 3.58 -5.03
N ILE A 215 10.91 2.88 -6.16
CA ILE A 215 10.71 1.42 -6.19
C ILE A 215 11.74 0.70 -5.31
N LYS A 216 13.03 1.07 -5.42
CA LYS A 216 14.07 0.49 -4.55
C LYS A 216 13.78 0.68 -3.06
N SER A 217 13.20 1.82 -2.65
CA SER A 217 12.87 2.06 -1.24
C SER A 217 11.83 1.07 -0.71
N VAL A 218 10.81 0.75 -1.51
CA VAL A 218 9.80 -0.26 -1.17
C VAL A 218 10.44 -1.65 -1.04
N ARG A 219 11.32 -2.02 -1.96
CA ARG A 219 12.03 -3.32 -1.92
C ARG A 219 12.85 -3.54 -0.63
N THR A 220 13.29 -2.47 0.04
CA THR A 220 13.99 -2.60 1.33
C THR A 220 13.10 -3.04 2.48
N LYS A 221 11.78 -2.96 2.31
CA LYS A 221 10.77 -3.27 3.33
C LYS A 221 10.06 -4.60 3.06
N GLU A 222 10.37 -5.31 1.98
CA GLU A 222 9.78 -6.61 1.73
C GLU A 222 10.05 -7.56 2.89
N LEU A 223 8.97 -8.19 3.39
CA LEU A 223 9.09 -9.28 4.35
C LEU A 223 9.82 -10.43 3.65
N LYS A 224 10.91 -10.89 4.28
CA LYS A 224 11.80 -11.93 3.78
C LYS A 224 11.56 -13.25 4.48
#